data_AF-A0A3B9IV45-F1
#
_entry.id   AF-A0A3B9IV45-F1
#
_cell.length_a   1.000
_cell.length_b   1.000
_cell.length_c   1.000
_cell.angle_alpha   90.00
_cell.angle_beta   90.00
_cell.angle_gamma   90.00
#
_symmetry.space_group_name_H-M   'P 1'
#
loop_
_entity.id
_entity.type
_entity.pdbx_description
1 polymer ?
#
loop_
_entity_poly.entity_id
_entity_poly.type
_entity_poly.pdbx_seq_one_letter_code
_entity_poly.pdbx_strand_id
1 'polypeptide(L)'
;GCVGFMNGADWENIEWEATADSTGTVTIEVPMSKIPETVENGQAQIWWCDNEVSDFNYVFKGNQPEVDPPTGIVYGDANEDGKVSISDAVRILQYMANSSKYDLTEHGKAQADIDGVAGVSGADAAVIQLVDAGVYSASDLPLKAE
;
A
#
# COMPACT_ATOMS: atom_id res chain seq x y z
N GLY A 1 9.74 -15.51 -18.95
CA GLY A 1 8.95 -14.53 -19.74
C GLY A 1 9.77 -13.28 -19.97
N CYS A 2 9.13 -12.16 -20.29
CA CYS A 2 9.83 -10.88 -20.47
C CYS A 2 8.95 -9.68 -20.08
N VAL A 3 9.60 -8.55 -19.87
CA VAL A 3 9.00 -7.21 -20.00
C VAL A 3 9.59 -6.58 -21.25
N GLY A 4 8.76 -6.26 -22.23
CA GLY A 4 9.14 -5.62 -23.47
C GLY A 4 8.65 -4.17 -23.56
N PHE A 5 9.41 -3.30 -24.19
CA PHE A 5 9.07 -1.88 -24.35
C PHE A 5 9.69 -1.28 -25.61
N MET A 6 9.14 -0.15 -26.07
CA MET A 6 9.70 0.63 -27.18
C MET A 6 10.73 1.63 -26.67
N ASN A 7 11.97 1.53 -27.12
CA ASN A 7 13.01 2.54 -26.91
C ASN A 7 13.23 3.32 -28.21
N GLY A 8 12.52 4.44 -28.36
CA GLY A 8 12.47 5.16 -29.63
C GLY A 8 11.73 4.34 -30.70
N ALA A 9 12.45 3.92 -31.75
CA ALA A 9 11.89 3.09 -32.83
C ALA A 9 12.16 1.59 -32.66
N ASP A 10 12.99 1.21 -31.69
CA ASP A 10 13.43 -0.16 -31.49
C ASP A 10 12.68 -0.82 -30.33
N TRP A 11 12.37 -2.11 -30.47
CA TRP A 11 11.75 -2.92 -29.43
C TRP A 11 12.83 -3.61 -28.59
N GLU A 12 12.80 -3.42 -27.26
CA GLU A 12 13.73 -4.03 -26.32
C GLU A 12 13.00 -4.95 -25.33
N ASN A 13 13.68 -6.00 -24.86
CA ASN A 13 13.16 -6.97 -23.90
C ASN A 13 14.08 -7.14 -22.70
N ILE A 14 13.50 -7.13 -21.51
CA ILE A 14 14.12 -7.64 -20.28
C ILE A 14 13.55 -9.02 -20.01
N GLU A 15 14.33 -10.04 -20.31
CA GLU A 15 13.95 -11.44 -20.14
C GLU A 15 14.21 -11.93 -18.72
N TRP A 16 13.40 -12.90 -18.29
CA TRP A 16 13.52 -13.57 -17.01
C TRP A 16 13.11 -15.04 -17.14
N GLU A 17 13.69 -15.86 -16.28
CA GLU A 17 13.36 -17.27 -16.12
C GLU A 17 13.24 -17.56 -14.62
N ALA A 18 12.17 -18.24 -14.22
CA ALA A 18 11.92 -18.54 -12.82
C ALA A 18 11.07 -19.80 -12.68
N THR A 19 11.25 -20.49 -11.57
CA THR A 19 10.42 -21.62 -11.14
C THR A 19 9.54 -21.17 -9.99
N ALA A 20 8.29 -21.65 -9.96
CA ALA A 20 7.41 -21.39 -8.84
C ALA A 20 7.99 -21.93 -7.53
N ASP A 21 7.78 -21.18 -6.45
CA ASP A 21 8.17 -21.61 -5.10
C ASP A 21 7.23 -22.71 -4.56
N SER A 22 7.43 -23.10 -3.30
CA SER A 22 6.60 -24.12 -2.63
C SER A 22 5.12 -23.74 -2.49
N THR A 23 4.75 -22.48 -2.75
CA THR A 23 3.37 -21.98 -2.72
C THR A 23 2.74 -21.91 -4.10
N GLY A 24 3.50 -22.18 -5.17
CA GLY A 24 3.03 -22.02 -6.54
C GLY A 24 3.18 -20.59 -7.08
N THR A 25 3.91 -19.71 -6.38
CA THR A 25 4.07 -18.31 -6.75
C THR A 25 5.39 -18.06 -7.46
N VAL A 26 5.38 -17.17 -8.46
CA VAL A 26 6.58 -16.64 -9.12
C VAL A 26 6.61 -15.13 -8.92
N THR A 27 7.65 -14.62 -8.25
CA THR A 27 7.90 -13.19 -8.07
C THR A 27 9.06 -12.75 -8.96
N ILE A 28 8.80 -11.79 -9.84
CA ILE A 28 9.81 -11.22 -10.74
C ILE A 28 10.01 -9.74 -10.38
N GLU A 29 11.25 -9.36 -10.12
CA GLU A 29 11.64 -7.96 -9.92
C GLU A 29 12.37 -7.45 -11.16
N VAL A 30 11.81 -6.40 -11.78
CA VAL A 30 12.44 -5.72 -12.92
C VAL A 30 12.86 -4.33 -12.46
N PRO A 31 14.17 -4.08 -12.25
CA PRO A 31 14.64 -2.76 -11.84
C PRO A 31 14.30 -1.70 -12.89
N MET A 32 13.66 -0.61 -12.46
CA MET A 32 13.34 0.52 -13.35
C MET A 32 14.58 1.14 -14.01
N SER A 33 15.77 0.98 -13.40
CA SER A 33 17.04 1.41 -14.00
C SER A 33 17.40 0.69 -15.32
N LYS A 34 16.75 -0.44 -15.61
CA LYS A 34 16.90 -1.16 -16.89
C LYS A 34 15.96 -0.65 -17.99
N ILE A 35 15.03 0.25 -17.67
CA ILE A 35 14.09 0.84 -18.61
C ILE A 35 14.46 2.33 -18.76
N PRO A 36 14.77 2.82 -19.98
CA PRO A 36 15.08 4.23 -20.18
C PRO A 36 13.94 5.16 -19.73
N GLU A 37 14.27 6.32 -19.15
CA GLU A 37 13.27 7.28 -18.64
C GLU A 37 12.31 7.81 -19.70
N THR A 38 12.67 7.70 -20.98
CA THR A 38 11.85 8.12 -22.13
C THR A 38 10.74 7.12 -22.47
N VAL A 39 10.72 5.96 -21.83
CA VAL A 39 9.75 4.88 -22.10
C VAL A 39 8.51 5.08 -21.24
N GLU A 40 7.39 5.38 -21.89
CA GLU A 40 6.11 5.62 -21.20
C GLU A 40 5.22 4.37 -21.12
N ASN A 41 5.48 3.35 -21.94
CA ASN A 41 4.65 2.16 -22.05
C ASN A 41 5.50 0.89 -22.22
N GLY A 42 5.05 -0.21 -21.61
CA GLY A 42 5.66 -1.52 -21.73
C GLY A 42 4.63 -2.65 -21.60
N GLN A 43 5.04 -3.86 -21.92
CA GLN A 43 4.22 -5.06 -21.90
C GLN A 43 4.95 -6.19 -21.16
N ALA A 44 4.30 -6.80 -20.18
CA ALA A 44 4.78 -8.05 -19.58
C ALA A 44 4.18 -9.25 -20.32
N GLN A 45 5.02 -10.23 -20.66
CA GLN A 45 4.61 -11.46 -21.34
C GLN A 45 5.20 -12.69 -20.67
N ILE A 46 4.42 -13.76 -20.59
CA ILE A 46 4.83 -15.07 -20.08
C ILE A 46 4.69 -16.06 -21.21
N TRP A 47 5.77 -16.78 -21.48
CA TRP A 47 5.86 -17.75 -22.56
C TRP A 47 6.24 -19.10 -21.94
N TRP A 48 5.73 -20.17 -22.54
CA TRP A 48 6.02 -21.57 -22.17
C TRP A 48 5.45 -21.99 -20.80
N CYS A 49 4.31 -22.69 -20.83
CA CYS A 49 3.92 -23.57 -19.74
C CYS A 49 3.55 -24.92 -20.35
N ASP A 50 4.28 -25.98 -19.99
CA ASP A 50 3.95 -27.35 -20.44
C ASP A 50 2.61 -27.83 -19.87
N ASN A 51 2.05 -27.13 -18.89
CA ASN A 51 0.74 -27.37 -18.30
C ASN A 51 -0.16 -26.13 -18.46
N GLU A 52 -1.47 -26.32 -18.48
CA GLU A 52 -2.42 -25.21 -18.49
C GLU A 52 -2.27 -24.39 -17.19
N VAL A 53 -1.79 -23.14 -17.31
CA VAL A 53 -1.85 -22.18 -16.21
C VAL A 53 -3.32 -21.77 -16.06
N SER A 54 -4.03 -22.44 -15.17
CA SER A 54 -5.35 -21.99 -14.69
C SER A 54 -5.13 -20.97 -13.58
N ASP A 55 -5.97 -19.92 -13.55
CA ASP A 55 -6.00 -18.89 -12.49
C ASP A 55 -4.73 -18.03 -12.34
N PHE A 56 -4.32 -17.35 -13.41
CA PHE A 56 -3.22 -16.39 -13.39
C PHE A 56 -3.66 -15.01 -12.84
N ASN A 57 -3.11 -14.59 -11.70
CA ASN A 57 -3.24 -13.24 -11.16
C ASN A 57 -1.93 -12.47 -11.31
N TYR A 58 -1.99 -11.24 -11.84
CA TYR A 58 -0.84 -10.33 -11.90
C TYR A 58 -1.04 -9.14 -10.97
N VAL A 59 0.05 -8.73 -10.30
CA VAL A 59 0.09 -7.49 -9.52
C VAL A 59 1.27 -6.67 -10.05
N PHE A 60 0.99 -5.55 -10.72
CA PHE A 60 2.00 -4.59 -11.11
C PHE A 60 2.28 -3.66 -9.93
N LYS A 61 3.41 -3.86 -9.25
CA LYS A 61 3.92 -2.91 -8.27
C LYS A 61 4.82 -1.91 -9.01
N GLY A 62 4.26 -0.79 -9.45
CA GLY A 62 5.04 0.30 -10.05
C GLY A 62 5.91 1.00 -9.01
N ASN A 63 6.90 1.77 -9.47
CA ASN A 63 7.66 2.71 -8.64
C ASN A 63 6.81 3.94 -8.27
N GLN A 64 5.55 3.73 -7.90
CA GLN A 64 4.87 4.67 -7.02
C GLN A 64 5.71 4.74 -5.74
N PRO A 65 5.83 5.91 -5.08
CA PRO A 65 6.22 5.88 -3.68
C PRO A 65 5.33 4.83 -3.02
N GLU A 66 5.94 3.79 -2.46
CA GLU A 66 5.23 2.74 -1.74
C GLU A 66 4.30 3.44 -0.74
N VAL A 67 3.01 3.50 -1.06
CA VAL A 67 2.03 3.02 -0.10
C VAL A 67 1.88 1.54 -0.42
N ASP A 68 2.95 0.78 -0.17
CA ASP A 68 2.73 -0.53 0.43
C ASP A 68 1.75 -0.23 1.58
N PRO A 69 0.52 -0.76 1.62
CA PRO A 69 -0.19 -0.72 2.88
C PRO A 69 0.81 -1.36 3.84
N PRO A 70 1.33 -0.62 4.85
CA PRO A 70 2.36 -1.16 5.71
C PRO A 70 1.88 -2.54 6.11
N THR A 71 2.69 -3.55 5.85
CA THR A 71 2.31 -4.96 6.09
C THR A 71 2.13 -5.27 7.58
N GLY A 72 1.91 -4.23 8.41
CA GLY A 72 1.30 -4.25 9.72
C GLY A 72 0.53 -2.94 9.97
N ILE A 73 -0.50 -3.04 10.81
CA ILE A 73 -1.27 -1.88 11.27
C ILE A 73 -0.37 -0.95 12.09
N VAL A 74 -0.25 0.32 11.67
CA VAL A 74 0.33 1.41 12.47
C VAL A 74 -0.83 2.18 13.11
N TYR A 75 -1.20 1.81 14.33
CA TYR A 75 -2.28 2.45 15.05
C TYR A 75 -2.01 3.95 15.24
N GLY A 76 -2.96 4.79 14.82
CA GLY A 76 -2.91 6.25 14.86
C GLY A 76 -2.52 6.92 13.53
N ASP A 77 -2.09 6.17 12.52
CA ASP A 77 -1.71 6.68 11.19
C ASP A 77 -2.94 6.64 10.25
N ALA A 78 -3.89 7.55 10.45
CA ALA A 78 -5.13 7.54 9.66
C ALA A 78 -4.92 8.00 8.20
N ASN A 79 -3.83 8.71 7.90
CA ASN A 79 -3.54 9.22 6.56
C ASN A 79 -2.57 8.33 5.74
N GLU A 80 -2.03 7.26 6.35
CA GLU A 80 -1.14 6.27 5.75
C GLU A 80 0.21 6.85 5.30
N ASP A 81 0.73 7.84 6.04
CA ASP A 81 2.02 8.48 5.77
C ASP A 81 3.20 7.89 6.57
N GLY A 82 2.93 6.89 7.41
CA GLY A 82 3.90 6.17 8.23
C GLY A 82 4.26 6.86 9.54
N LYS A 83 3.53 7.92 9.93
CA LYS A 83 3.74 8.66 11.18
C LYS A 83 2.41 8.91 11.87
N VAL A 84 2.44 8.95 13.21
CA VAL A 84 1.28 9.38 14.01
C VAL A 84 1.45 10.85 14.34
N SER A 85 0.55 11.70 13.82
CA SER A 85 0.63 13.15 13.95
C SER A 85 -0.75 13.82 13.96
N ILE A 86 -0.80 15.14 14.19
CA ILE A 86 -2.05 15.90 14.10
C ILE A 86 -2.72 15.83 12.71
N SER A 87 -1.97 15.54 11.65
CA SER A 87 -2.54 15.34 10.31
C SER A 87 -3.54 14.17 10.27
N ASP A 88 -3.31 13.14 11.08
CA ASP A 88 -4.17 11.97 11.21
C ASP A 88 -5.48 12.30 11.92
N ALA A 89 -5.40 13.09 13.00
CA ALA A 89 -6.58 13.62 13.67
C ALA A 89 -7.44 14.46 12.71
N VAL A 90 -6.81 15.32 11.89
CA VAL A 90 -7.51 16.10 10.87
C VAL A 90 -8.14 15.19 9.83
N ARG A 91 -7.45 14.13 9.40
CA ARG A 91 -7.96 13.16 8.43
C ARG A 91 -9.22 12.44 8.94
N ILE A 92 -9.20 12.00 10.19
CA ILE A 92 -10.37 11.39 10.86
C ILE A 92 -11.55 12.38 10.91
N LEU A 93 -11.30 13.63 11.31
CA LEU A 93 -12.34 14.65 11.38
C LEU A 93 -12.93 15.01 9.99
N GLN A 94 -12.12 15.00 8.94
CA GLN A 94 -12.58 15.19 7.57
C GLN A 94 -13.49 14.05 7.11
N TYR A 95 -13.11 12.80 7.41
CA TYR A 95 -13.94 11.62 7.17
C TYR A 95 -15.28 11.72 7.89
N MET A 96 -15.27 12.10 9.17
CA MET A 96 -16.49 12.29 9.97
C MET A 96 -17.39 13.41 9.44
N ALA A 97 -16.79 14.50 8.95
CA ALA A 97 -17.54 15.63 8.42
C ALA A 97 -18.19 15.32 7.07
N ASN A 98 -17.49 14.57 6.19
CA ASN A 98 -18.01 14.20 4.88
C ASN A 98 -17.24 13.01 4.28
N SER A 99 -17.63 11.79 4.64
CA SER A 99 -17.03 10.55 4.13
C SER A 99 -17.20 10.38 2.62
N SER A 100 -18.23 10.96 2.01
CA SER A 100 -18.41 10.85 0.55
C SER A 100 -17.34 11.61 -0.24
N LYS A 101 -16.67 12.60 0.37
CA LYS A 101 -15.60 13.39 -0.24
C LYS A 101 -14.21 13.05 0.32
N TYR A 102 -14.14 12.69 1.59
CA TYR A 102 -12.89 12.45 2.31
C TYR A 102 -12.92 11.06 2.95
N ASP A 103 -13.19 10.04 2.14
CA ASP A 103 -13.22 8.67 2.64
C ASP A 103 -11.84 8.23 3.14
N LEU A 104 -11.86 7.31 4.10
CA LEU A 104 -10.68 6.56 4.52
C LEU A 104 -10.62 5.26 3.72
N THR A 105 -9.41 4.81 3.39
CA THR A 105 -9.20 3.44 2.89
C THR A 105 -9.57 2.44 3.99
N GLU A 106 -9.82 1.18 3.63
CA GLU A 106 -10.11 0.14 4.64
C GLU A 106 -8.93 -0.05 5.60
N HIS A 107 -7.70 0.12 5.11
CA HIS A 107 -6.50 0.08 5.93
C HIS A 107 -6.40 1.31 6.84
N GLY A 108 -6.59 2.53 6.31
CA GLY A 108 -6.67 3.75 7.10
C GLY A 108 -7.78 3.73 8.17
N LYS A 109 -8.91 3.07 7.93
CA LYS A 109 -9.95 2.86 8.96
C LYS A 109 -9.45 1.98 10.11
N ALA A 110 -8.73 0.91 9.81
CA ALA A 110 -8.16 0.04 10.83
C ALA A 110 -7.02 0.72 11.62
N GLN A 111 -6.26 1.62 10.99
CA GLN A 111 -5.25 2.43 11.67
C GLN A 111 -5.86 3.56 12.50
N ALA A 112 -7.00 4.09 12.09
CA ALA A 112 -7.69 5.19 12.77
C ALA A 112 -8.50 4.76 13.99
N ASP A 113 -8.98 3.51 14.05
CA ASP A 113 -9.76 2.96 15.18
C ASP A 113 -8.83 2.59 16.35
N ILE A 114 -8.68 3.51 17.31
CA ILE A 114 -7.66 3.45 18.38
C ILE A 114 -8.18 3.82 19.76
N ASP A 115 -9.40 4.34 19.88
CA ASP A 115 -9.98 4.76 21.16
C ASP A 115 -10.49 3.59 22.03
N GLY A 116 -10.46 2.37 21.47
CA GLY A 116 -10.91 1.15 22.11
C GLY A 116 -12.40 0.84 21.88
N VAL A 117 -13.13 1.71 21.18
CA VAL A 117 -14.52 1.53 20.80
C VAL A 117 -14.60 1.27 19.30
N ALA A 118 -15.15 0.12 18.92
CA ALA A 118 -15.20 -0.29 17.51
C ALA A 118 -15.83 0.79 16.61
N GLY A 119 -15.07 1.19 15.59
CA GLY A 119 -15.46 2.13 14.55
C GLY A 119 -14.86 3.52 14.72
N VAL A 120 -14.38 4.08 13.61
CA VAL A 120 -13.74 5.40 13.56
C VAL A 120 -14.70 6.52 13.95
N SER A 121 -14.29 7.33 14.93
CA SER A 121 -15.07 8.41 15.52
C SER A 121 -14.21 9.65 15.84
N GLY A 122 -14.84 10.70 16.40
CA GLY A 122 -14.11 11.87 16.89
C GLY A 122 -13.24 11.60 18.12
N ALA A 123 -13.49 10.51 18.85
CA ALA A 123 -12.70 10.14 20.02
C ALA A 123 -11.32 9.61 19.61
N ASP A 124 -11.20 8.89 18.48
CA ASP A 124 -9.90 8.51 17.90
C ASP A 124 -9.03 9.72 17.59
N ALA A 125 -9.62 10.75 16.97
CA ALA A 125 -8.92 12.01 16.71
C ALA A 125 -8.44 12.69 18.00
N ALA A 126 -9.21 12.59 19.09
CA ALA A 126 -8.81 13.12 20.39
C ALA A 126 -7.65 12.30 21.00
N VAL A 127 -7.62 10.98 20.82
CA VAL A 127 -6.51 10.12 21.25
C VAL A 127 -5.21 10.53 20.55
N ILE A 128 -5.24 10.80 19.24
CA ILE A 128 -4.07 11.29 18.50
C ILE A 128 -3.57 12.64 19.04
N GLN A 129 -4.48 13.53 19.42
CA GLN A 129 -4.11 14.80 20.08
C GLN A 129 -3.46 14.58 21.44
N LEU A 130 -3.89 13.57 22.20
CA LEU A 130 -3.25 13.19 23.47
C LEU A 130 -1.86 12.58 23.26
N VAL A 131 -1.63 11.87 22.14
CA VAL A 131 -0.30 11.42 21.72
C VAL A 131 0.61 12.61 21.40
N ASP A 132 0.15 13.57 20.60
CA ASP A 132 0.90 14.79 20.27
C ASP A 132 1.23 15.63 21.53
N ALA A 133 0.31 15.67 22.49
CA ALA A 133 0.50 16.31 23.79
C ALA A 133 1.43 15.52 24.74
N GLY A 134 1.86 14.31 24.38
CA GLY A 134 2.73 13.45 25.18
C GLY A 134 2.05 12.79 26.38
N VAL A 135 0.72 12.75 26.43
CA VAL A 135 -0.05 12.02 27.45
C VAL A 135 0.01 10.52 27.19
N TYR A 136 -0.06 10.12 25.92
CA TYR A 136 0.18 8.77 25.44
C TYR A 136 1.36 8.74 24.46
N SER A 137 1.96 7.57 24.28
CA SER A 137 2.90 7.31 23.18
C SER A 137 2.18 6.60 22.04
N ALA A 138 2.66 6.74 20.80
CA ALA A 138 2.12 5.98 19.67
C ALA A 138 2.17 4.45 19.91
N SER A 139 3.15 3.97 20.69
CA SER A 139 3.27 2.57 21.09
C SER A 139 2.19 2.09 22.08
N ASP A 140 1.43 3.00 22.68
CA ASP A 140 0.33 2.66 23.61
C ASP A 140 -0.97 2.37 22.87
N LEU A 141 -1.02 2.60 21.54
CA LEU A 141 -2.19 2.38 20.71
C LEU A 141 -2.26 0.94 20.18
N PRO A 142 -3.47 0.37 20.01
CA PRO A 142 -4.75 0.98 20.30
C PRO A 142 -5.03 0.96 21.82
N LEU A 143 -5.78 1.96 22.29
CA LEU A 143 -6.26 1.95 23.66
C LEU A 143 -7.25 0.80 23.85
N LYS A 144 -7.29 0.25 25.05
CA LYS A 144 -8.30 -0.75 25.41
C LYS A 144 -9.53 -0.03 25.93
N ALA A 145 -10.72 -0.47 25.53
CA ALA A 145 -11.94 -0.07 26.19
C ALA A 145 -11.82 -0.31 27.70
N GLU A 146 -12.16 0.72 28.49
CA GLU A 146 -12.35 0.61 29.94
C GLU A 146 -13.65 -0.13 30.29
#